data_AF-A0AAQ5X4G3-F1
#
_entry.id   AF-A0AAQ5X4G3-F1
#
_cell.length_a   1.000
_cell.length_b   1.000
_cell.length_c   1.000
_cell.angle_alpha   90.00
_cell.angle_beta   90.00
_cell.angle_gamma   90.00
#
_symmetry.space_group_name_H-M   'P 1'
#
loop_
_entity.id
_entity.type
_entity.pdbx_description
1 polymer ?
#
loop_
_entity_poly.entity_id
_entity_poly.type
_entity_poly.pdbx_seq_one_letter_code
_entity_poly.pdbx_strand_id
1 'polypeptide(L)'
;MMDAIDSIDPYSRPARRTQWIVSTLAYHYGLDRGVENEIIVLATGLDQYLQEIFHHMDYQGGGKIPVEDFNILCEVLGLNKDSEDTECAGVLDNLPSELTFRHFHAKLCGYFSTKAGCQYENGRLLVGMDSEHIETQIRLRSPLKRREKLLSVGAGGRSSPSPEGRHASGCRLGSCTRECYEEIVALEEAEDRITKLEDENASLRELIEDMRAALQSSDARCLALQVGLWKSHSKHKPEDGCFLAHQKQAAQKSVASNNLKSSTYTELKSLQNIIHEIELLRSSRDLQVEEAMLSNQRLEQELWSSKEAVAALEDCNRALKREQVGMRRKVEEARQALVSGLGKVKELEAKASHVPTLQRHILQLESELLFYR
;
A
#
# COMPACT_ATOMS: atom_id res chain seq x y z
N MET A 1 38.45 -36.07 16.23
CA MET A 1 38.01 -35.73 14.87
C MET A 1 36.74 -34.92 15.05
N MET A 2 36.89 -33.61 15.17
CA MET A 2 35.84 -32.66 15.50
C MET A 2 35.57 -31.78 14.27
N ASP A 3 34.29 -31.41 14.16
CA ASP A 3 33.74 -30.26 13.46
C ASP A 3 33.39 -30.41 11.97
N ALA A 4 32.17 -30.88 11.76
CA ALA A 4 31.25 -30.29 10.79
C ALA A 4 30.06 -29.73 11.58
N ILE A 5 30.29 -28.63 12.30
CA ILE A 5 29.20 -27.82 12.85
C ILE A 5 28.63 -27.08 11.65
N ASP A 6 27.44 -27.52 11.23
CA ASP A 6 26.55 -26.79 10.35
C ASP A 6 26.47 -25.32 10.77
N SER A 7 27.15 -24.45 10.04
CA SER A 7 26.96 -23.00 10.09
C SER A 7 25.60 -22.71 9.43
N ILE A 8 24.52 -23.04 10.13
CA ILE A 8 23.17 -22.61 9.79
C ILE A 8 23.15 -21.10 10.04
N ASP A 9 23.43 -20.34 9.00
CA ASP A 9 23.16 -18.91 8.96
C ASP A 9 21.66 -18.71 9.21
N PRO A 10 21.27 -18.10 10.34
CA PRO A 10 19.86 -17.87 10.68
C PRO A 10 19.17 -16.90 9.69
N TYR A 11 19.89 -16.35 8.71
CA TYR A 11 19.40 -15.47 7.65
C TYR A 11 19.48 -16.06 6.24
N SER A 12 19.95 -17.32 6.06
CA SER A 12 20.14 -17.93 4.74
C SER A 12 18.85 -18.18 3.97
N ARG A 13 17.70 -18.21 4.66
CA ARG A 13 16.39 -18.20 4.01
C ARG A 13 15.78 -16.83 4.25
N PRO A 14 15.57 -16.02 3.19
CA PRO A 14 14.86 -14.77 3.34
C PRO A 14 13.51 -15.10 3.99
N ALA A 15 13.20 -14.46 5.11
CA ALA A 15 11.90 -14.60 5.73
C ALA A 15 10.83 -14.35 4.65
N ARG A 16 9.70 -15.07 4.66
CA ARG A 16 8.63 -14.97 3.64
C ARG A 16 8.29 -13.54 3.16
N ARG A 17 8.58 -12.50 3.97
CA ARG A 17 8.48 -11.07 3.65
C ARG A 17 9.32 -10.59 2.45
N THR A 18 10.58 -11.00 2.30
CA THR A 18 11.48 -10.40 1.29
C THR A 18 11.34 -11.01 -0.11
N GLN A 19 10.34 -11.88 -0.30
CA GLN A 19 9.97 -12.44 -1.60
C GLN A 19 8.86 -11.66 -2.30
N TRP A 20 8.34 -10.59 -1.69
CA TRP A 20 7.26 -9.80 -2.29
C TRP A 20 7.67 -9.17 -3.61
N ILE A 21 8.80 -8.46 -3.69
CA ILE A 21 9.26 -7.87 -4.95
C ILE A 21 9.57 -8.93 -6.02
N VAL A 22 10.12 -10.08 -5.63
CA VAL A 22 10.41 -11.19 -6.56
C VAL A 22 9.12 -11.79 -7.11
N SER A 23 8.13 -12.03 -6.26
CA SER A 23 6.82 -12.58 -6.67
C SER A 23 6.04 -11.57 -7.52
N THR A 24 6.13 -10.29 -7.16
CA THR A 24 5.56 -9.16 -7.90
C THR A 24 6.14 -9.06 -9.30
N LEU A 25 7.48 -9.09 -9.41
CA LEU A 25 8.18 -9.10 -10.69
C LEU A 25 7.84 -10.37 -11.48
N ALA A 26 7.89 -11.55 -10.86
CA ALA A 26 7.54 -12.80 -11.53
C ALA A 26 6.14 -12.75 -12.14
N TYR A 27 5.13 -12.32 -11.38
CA TYR A 27 3.76 -12.14 -11.88
C TYR A 27 3.67 -11.09 -12.99
N HIS A 28 4.33 -9.94 -12.84
CA HIS A 28 4.36 -8.90 -13.88
C HIS A 28 4.94 -9.40 -15.21
N TYR A 29 5.86 -10.37 -15.17
CA TYR A 29 6.45 -11.01 -16.35
C TYR A 29 5.79 -12.34 -16.75
N GLY A 30 4.64 -12.70 -16.15
CA GLY A 30 3.91 -13.93 -16.46
C GLY A 30 4.62 -15.22 -16.02
N LEU A 31 5.59 -15.11 -15.11
CA LEU A 31 6.30 -16.23 -14.50
C LEU A 31 5.53 -16.64 -13.24
N ASP A 32 4.68 -17.67 -13.35
CA ASP A 32 3.79 -18.10 -12.26
C ASP A 32 4.57 -18.55 -11.00
N ARG A 33 4.67 -17.65 -10.00
CA ARG A 33 5.26 -17.90 -8.68
C ARG A 33 4.55 -17.09 -7.60
N GLY A 34 3.54 -17.67 -6.97
CA GLY A 34 3.12 -17.30 -5.61
C GLY A 34 1.60 -17.22 -5.39
N VAL A 35 1.19 -16.59 -4.29
CA VAL A 35 -0.23 -16.46 -3.90
C VAL A 35 -0.84 -15.23 -4.58
N GLU A 36 -1.70 -15.42 -5.59
CA GLU A 36 -2.28 -14.37 -6.44
C GLU A 36 -2.78 -13.14 -5.67
N ASN A 37 -3.49 -13.35 -4.56
CA ASN A 37 -4.14 -12.27 -3.81
C ASN A 37 -3.17 -11.24 -3.20
N GLU A 38 -1.95 -11.66 -2.82
CA GLU A 38 -0.93 -10.75 -2.27
C GLU A 38 -0.15 -10.05 -3.40
N ILE A 39 -0.06 -10.70 -4.56
CA ILE A 39 0.78 -10.27 -5.67
C ILE A 39 0.07 -9.26 -6.56
N ILE A 40 -1.23 -9.42 -6.81
CA ILE A 40 -2.01 -8.52 -7.67
C ILE A 40 -1.98 -7.07 -7.14
N VAL A 41 -2.10 -6.88 -5.83
CA VAL A 41 -2.11 -5.54 -5.21
C VAL A 41 -0.73 -4.88 -5.33
N LEU A 42 0.35 -5.63 -5.12
CA LEU A 42 1.72 -5.10 -5.18
C LEU A 42 2.26 -4.95 -6.61
N ALA A 43 1.71 -5.69 -7.59
CA ALA A 43 2.09 -5.61 -9.00
C ALA A 43 1.64 -4.32 -9.66
N THR A 44 0.52 -3.75 -9.21
CA THR A 44 0.19 -2.38 -9.56
C THR A 44 1.21 -1.43 -8.94
N GLY A 45 1.72 -0.47 -9.71
CA GLY A 45 2.73 0.49 -9.21
C GLY A 45 4.11 -0.11 -8.94
N LEU A 46 4.47 -1.20 -9.63
CA LEU A 46 5.79 -1.84 -9.53
C LEU A 46 6.95 -0.85 -9.63
N ASP A 47 6.89 0.11 -10.56
CA ASP A 47 7.95 1.12 -10.72
C ASP A 47 8.12 1.98 -9.47
N GLN A 48 7.03 2.32 -8.78
CA GLN A 48 7.05 3.06 -7.53
C GLN A 48 7.68 2.22 -6.41
N TYR A 49 7.37 0.92 -6.35
CA TYR A 49 7.98 0.00 -5.39
C TYR A 49 9.49 -0.14 -5.62
N LEU A 50 9.91 -0.31 -6.87
CA LEU A 50 11.33 -0.34 -7.24
C LEU A 50 12.04 0.95 -6.89
N GLN A 51 11.37 2.10 -7.09
CA GLN A 51 11.90 3.40 -6.73
C GLN A 51 12.06 3.55 -5.21
N GLU A 52 11.12 3.02 -4.43
CA GLU A 52 11.18 3.04 -2.96
C GLU A 52 12.34 2.18 -2.43
N ILE A 53 12.57 0.99 -3.02
CA ILE A 53 13.74 0.14 -2.71
C ILE A 53 15.02 0.90 -3.01
N PHE A 54 15.11 1.50 -4.20
CA PHE A 54 16.28 2.30 -4.59
C PHE A 54 16.50 3.47 -3.62
N HIS A 55 15.44 4.19 -3.24
CA HIS A 55 15.53 5.33 -2.34
C HIS A 55 16.04 4.94 -0.95
N HIS A 56 15.57 3.81 -0.40
CA HIS A 56 16.06 3.35 0.90
C HIS A 56 17.48 2.80 0.87
N MET A 57 17.93 2.27 -0.27
CA MET A 57 19.33 1.89 -0.46
C MET A 57 20.24 3.13 -0.63
N ASP A 58 19.76 4.16 -1.32
CA ASP A 58 20.41 5.47 -1.44
C ASP A 58 20.01 6.39 -0.27
N TYR A 59 20.31 5.98 0.96
CA TYR A 59 19.97 6.73 2.17
C TYR A 59 20.56 8.15 2.22
N GLN A 60 21.59 8.42 1.41
CA GLN A 60 22.23 9.73 1.29
C GLN A 60 21.52 10.65 0.28
N GLY A 61 20.64 10.10 -0.57
CA GLY A 61 19.92 10.84 -1.61
C GLY A 61 20.82 11.31 -2.76
N GLY A 62 21.91 10.59 -3.04
CA GLY A 62 22.87 10.93 -4.09
C GLY A 62 22.39 10.63 -5.51
N GLY A 63 21.23 9.99 -5.66
CA GLY A 63 20.68 9.48 -6.92
C GLY A 63 21.42 8.24 -7.44
N LYS A 64 22.22 7.59 -6.58
CA LYS A 64 23.11 6.50 -6.96
C LYS A 64 23.30 5.49 -5.83
N ILE A 65 23.44 4.22 -6.19
CA ILE A 65 23.79 3.14 -5.26
C ILE A 65 25.09 2.45 -5.70
N PRO A 66 25.97 2.02 -4.79
CA PRO A 66 27.14 1.21 -5.15
C PRO A 66 26.72 -0.12 -5.78
N VAL A 67 27.52 -0.61 -6.74
CA VAL A 67 27.24 -1.90 -7.39
C VAL A 67 27.28 -3.07 -6.40
N GLU A 68 28.10 -2.97 -5.36
CA GLU A 68 28.19 -3.99 -4.32
C GLU A 68 26.86 -4.15 -3.58
N ASP A 69 26.17 -3.03 -3.31
CA ASP A 69 24.89 -3.04 -2.59
C ASP A 69 23.79 -3.66 -3.45
N PHE A 70 23.83 -3.42 -4.76
CA PHE A 70 22.94 -4.07 -5.72
C PHE A 70 23.19 -5.59 -5.82
N ASN A 71 24.46 -6.02 -5.82
CA ASN A 71 24.79 -7.44 -5.85
C ASN A 71 24.30 -8.16 -4.58
N ILE A 72 24.50 -7.54 -3.41
CA ILE A 72 23.98 -8.07 -2.15
C ILE A 72 22.45 -8.14 -2.18
N LEU A 73 21.77 -7.12 -2.73
CA LEU A 73 20.32 -7.19 -2.92
C LEU A 73 19.93 -8.40 -3.78
N CYS A 74 20.62 -8.63 -4.90
CA CYS A 74 20.36 -9.79 -5.76
C CYS A 74 20.58 -11.13 -5.02
N GLU A 75 21.57 -11.22 -4.14
CA GLU A 75 21.78 -12.39 -3.27
C GLU A 75 20.64 -12.58 -2.27
N VAL A 76 20.22 -11.49 -1.61
CA VAL A 76 19.09 -11.48 -0.66
C VAL A 76 17.79 -11.91 -1.33
N LEU A 77 17.58 -11.47 -2.57
CA LEU A 77 16.41 -11.85 -3.38
C LEU A 77 16.55 -13.26 -4.00
N GLY A 78 17.71 -13.92 -3.86
CA GLY A 78 17.96 -15.24 -4.39
C GLY A 78 18.10 -15.30 -5.91
N LEU A 79 18.41 -14.19 -6.57
CA LEU A 79 18.55 -14.09 -8.02
C LEU A 79 19.90 -14.64 -8.54
N ASN A 80 20.90 -14.79 -7.66
CA ASN A 80 22.25 -15.21 -8.01
C ASN A 80 22.49 -16.74 -8.01
N LYS A 81 21.52 -17.57 -7.62
CA LYS A 81 21.75 -19.01 -7.36
C LYS A 81 21.37 -19.99 -8.48
N ASP A 82 20.78 -19.52 -9.58
CA ASP A 82 20.28 -20.38 -10.67
C ASP A 82 21.07 -20.26 -11.99
N SER A 83 22.19 -19.54 -12.04
CA SER A 83 22.96 -19.30 -13.28
C SER A 83 23.93 -20.44 -13.62
N GLU A 84 23.44 -21.68 -13.68
CA GLU A 84 24.10 -22.74 -14.48
C GLU A 84 23.69 -22.59 -15.98
N ASP A 85 22.67 -21.79 -16.28
CA ASP A 85 22.30 -21.45 -17.65
C ASP A 85 23.16 -20.29 -18.18
N THR A 86 24.03 -20.65 -19.13
CA THR A 86 25.19 -19.92 -19.67
C THR A 86 24.83 -18.65 -20.50
N GLU A 87 23.69 -18.00 -20.26
CA GLU A 87 23.31 -16.75 -20.96
C GLU A 87 23.11 -15.54 -20.02
N CYS A 88 23.03 -15.75 -18.70
CA CYS A 88 22.84 -14.65 -17.74
C CYS A 88 24.15 -13.93 -17.33
N ALA A 89 25.32 -14.57 -17.55
CA ALA A 89 26.62 -14.00 -17.18
C ALA A 89 26.97 -12.73 -17.96
N GLY A 90 26.55 -12.61 -19.24
CA GLY A 90 26.92 -11.49 -20.10
C GLY A 90 26.30 -10.13 -19.74
N VAL A 91 25.28 -10.10 -18.87
CA VAL A 91 24.66 -8.85 -18.40
C VAL A 91 25.39 -8.27 -17.18
N LEU A 92 26.18 -9.06 -16.44
CA LEU A 92 26.92 -8.60 -15.26
C LEU A 92 28.33 -8.06 -15.58
N ASP A 93 28.88 -8.36 -16.75
CA ASP A 93 30.30 -8.17 -17.03
C ASP A 93 30.78 -6.72 -17.24
N ASN A 94 29.89 -5.72 -17.23
CA ASN A 94 30.27 -4.30 -17.35
C ASN A 94 29.32 -3.38 -16.57
N LEU A 95 29.18 -3.59 -15.25
CA LEU A 95 28.46 -2.62 -14.42
C LEU A 95 29.36 -1.43 -14.05
N PRO A 96 28.84 -0.18 -14.14
CA PRO A 96 29.47 0.97 -13.51
C PRO A 96 29.63 0.75 -12.00
N SER A 97 30.64 1.36 -11.38
CA SER A 97 30.86 1.28 -9.92
C SER A 97 29.66 1.81 -9.10
N GLU A 98 28.86 2.68 -9.68
CA GLU A 98 27.64 3.23 -9.09
C GLU A 98 26.47 3.15 -10.09
N LEU A 99 25.31 2.69 -9.64
CA LEU A 99 24.10 2.54 -10.43
C LEU A 99 23.11 3.67 -10.15
N THR A 100 22.59 4.28 -11.21
CA THR A 100 21.41 5.16 -11.11
C THR A 100 20.12 4.33 -11.08
N PHE A 101 19.00 4.94 -10.70
CA PHE A 101 17.70 4.25 -10.69
C PHE A 101 17.38 3.55 -12.03
N ARG A 102 17.70 4.18 -13.16
CA ARG A 102 17.51 3.59 -14.49
C ARG A 102 18.31 2.30 -14.68
N HIS A 103 19.56 2.26 -14.20
CA HIS A 103 20.40 1.08 -14.30
C HIS A 103 19.93 -0.01 -13.32
N PHE A 104 19.61 0.37 -12.09
CA PHE A 104 19.03 -0.51 -11.08
C PHE A 104 17.76 -1.22 -11.60
N HIS A 105 16.82 -0.43 -12.10
CA HIS A 105 15.56 -0.91 -12.66
C HIS A 105 15.78 -1.87 -13.83
N ALA A 106 16.56 -1.46 -14.84
CA ALA A 106 16.82 -2.27 -16.01
C ALA A 106 17.49 -3.62 -15.67
N LYS A 107 18.43 -3.63 -14.72
CA LYS A 107 19.12 -4.85 -14.29
C LYS A 107 18.19 -5.78 -13.52
N LEU A 108 17.45 -5.25 -12.55
CA LEU A 108 16.55 -6.06 -11.73
C LEU A 108 15.42 -6.67 -12.57
N CYS A 109 14.80 -5.88 -13.45
CA CYS A 109 13.80 -6.33 -14.41
C CYS A 109 14.37 -7.32 -15.45
N GLY A 110 15.65 -7.17 -15.82
CA GLY A 110 16.34 -8.03 -16.78
C GLY A 110 16.40 -9.50 -16.34
N TYR A 111 16.52 -9.78 -15.04
CA TYR A 111 16.50 -11.15 -14.50
C TYR A 111 15.19 -11.89 -14.81
N PHE A 112 14.07 -11.17 -14.86
CA PHE A 112 12.75 -11.76 -15.11
C PHE A 112 12.40 -11.74 -16.60
N SER A 113 12.80 -10.70 -17.33
CA SER A 113 12.58 -10.59 -18.79
C SER A 113 13.25 -11.72 -19.56
N THR A 114 14.50 -12.03 -19.22
CA THR A 114 15.28 -13.11 -19.83
C THR A 114 14.64 -14.48 -19.58
N LYS A 115 14.14 -14.69 -18.35
CA LYS A 115 13.48 -15.93 -17.93
C LYS A 115 12.08 -16.10 -18.52
N ALA A 116 11.39 -15.01 -18.81
CA ALA A 116 10.08 -14.98 -19.44
C ALA A 116 10.12 -15.11 -20.98
N GLY A 117 11.31 -15.05 -21.60
CA GLY A 117 11.46 -15.04 -23.05
C GLY A 117 10.91 -13.78 -23.73
N CYS A 118 10.61 -12.72 -22.96
CA CYS A 118 10.05 -11.47 -23.46
C CYS A 118 11.18 -10.50 -23.83
N GLN A 119 11.25 -10.09 -25.11
CA GLN A 119 12.14 -9.01 -25.53
C GLN A 119 11.62 -7.67 -25.03
N TYR A 120 12.43 -6.98 -24.23
CA TYR A 120 12.16 -5.65 -23.69
C TYR A 120 12.38 -4.57 -24.76
N GLU A 121 11.67 -4.65 -25.88
CA GLU A 121 11.75 -3.62 -26.92
C GLU A 121 10.90 -2.40 -26.51
N ASN A 122 11.60 -1.28 -26.29
CA ASN A 122 11.04 0.08 -26.15
C ASN A 122 10.34 0.46 -24.83
N GLY A 123 10.77 -0.10 -23.70
CA GLY A 123 10.56 0.53 -22.38
C GLY A 123 9.10 0.69 -21.93
N ARG A 124 8.16 -0.03 -22.55
CA ARG A 124 6.80 -0.27 -22.06
C ARG A 124 6.41 -1.70 -22.42
N LEU A 125 6.10 -2.51 -21.42
CA LEU A 125 5.68 -3.90 -21.60
C LEU A 125 4.14 -4.00 -21.62
N LEU A 126 3.64 -4.96 -22.42
CA LEU A 126 2.23 -5.24 -22.70
C LEU A 126 1.40 -5.42 -21.43
N VAL A 127 0.56 -4.44 -21.14
CA VAL A 127 -0.57 -4.55 -20.21
C VAL A 127 -1.59 -5.48 -20.89
N GLY A 128 -1.96 -6.59 -20.24
CA GLY A 128 -3.04 -7.47 -20.69
C GLY A 128 -4.34 -6.70 -20.85
N MET A 129 -5.23 -7.13 -21.76
CA MET A 129 -6.46 -6.40 -22.12
C MET A 129 -7.40 -6.09 -20.94
N ASP A 130 -7.18 -6.67 -19.76
CA ASP A 130 -8.03 -6.50 -18.58
C ASP A 130 -7.54 -5.41 -17.59
N SER A 131 -6.42 -4.74 -17.85
CA SER A 131 -5.83 -3.72 -16.95
C SER A 131 -5.83 -2.27 -17.49
N GLU A 132 -6.64 -1.96 -18.51
CA GLU A 132 -6.73 -0.61 -19.11
C GLU A 132 -7.35 0.50 -18.22
N HIS A 133 -7.81 0.21 -17.00
CA HIS A 133 -8.58 1.19 -16.21
C HIS A 133 -7.83 1.89 -15.05
N ILE A 134 -6.49 1.81 -14.96
CA ILE A 134 -5.75 2.46 -13.86
C ILE A 134 -4.70 3.48 -14.34
N GLU A 135 -4.32 3.47 -15.62
CA GLU A 135 -3.14 4.25 -16.08
C GLU A 135 -3.43 5.65 -16.66
N THR A 136 -4.70 6.05 -16.85
CA THR A 136 -5.04 7.37 -17.44
C THR A 136 -5.06 8.53 -16.44
N GLN A 137 -4.89 8.30 -15.13
CA GLN A 137 -4.90 9.37 -14.11
C GLN A 137 -3.53 9.71 -13.49
N ILE A 138 -2.44 9.09 -13.93
CA ILE A 138 -1.09 9.33 -13.35
C ILE A 138 -0.45 10.63 -13.94
N ARG A 139 -1.08 11.27 -14.92
CA ARG A 139 -0.74 12.63 -15.37
C ARG A 139 -1.74 13.61 -14.77
N LEU A 140 -1.40 14.21 -13.61
CA LEU A 140 -1.79 15.55 -13.13
C LEU A 140 -1.87 15.61 -11.58
N ARG A 141 -0.75 15.41 -10.87
CA ARG A 141 -0.61 15.94 -9.49
C ARG A 141 0.79 16.48 -9.24
N SER A 142 1.09 17.64 -9.84
CA SER A 142 2.04 18.59 -9.25
C SER A 142 1.36 19.29 -8.05
N PRO A 143 2.10 19.67 -6.99
CA PRO A 143 1.50 20.27 -5.79
C PRO A 143 0.89 21.64 -6.12
N LEU A 144 -0.44 21.72 -6.21
CA LEU A 144 -1.15 22.99 -6.37
C LEU A 144 -1.20 23.72 -5.03
N LYS A 145 -0.42 24.80 -4.93
CA LYS A 145 -0.50 25.82 -3.87
C LYS A 145 -1.95 26.27 -3.73
N ARG A 146 -2.46 26.20 -2.49
CA ARG A 146 -3.78 26.70 -2.08
C ARG A 146 -3.83 28.22 -2.32
N ARG A 147 -4.45 28.66 -3.42
CA ARG A 147 -4.75 30.09 -3.64
C ARG A 147 -6.04 30.43 -2.90
N GLU A 148 -5.84 31.23 -1.86
CA GLU A 148 -6.85 31.91 -1.05
C GLU A 148 -7.86 32.66 -1.94
N LYS A 149 -9.16 32.36 -1.80
CA LYS A 149 -10.22 33.05 -2.54
C LYS A 149 -10.81 34.13 -1.66
N LEU A 150 -10.32 35.36 -1.89
CA LEU A 150 -10.91 36.59 -1.37
C LEU A 150 -12.37 36.71 -1.83
N LEU A 151 -13.22 37.01 -0.87
CA LEU A 151 -14.60 37.47 -1.05
C LEU A 151 -14.59 38.75 -1.90
N SER A 152 -15.44 38.83 -2.91
CA SER A 152 -15.80 40.13 -3.50
C SER A 152 -17.26 40.14 -3.94
N VAL A 153 -17.94 41.09 -3.30
CA VAL A 153 -19.24 41.67 -3.60
C VAL A 153 -19.20 42.34 -4.98
N GLY A 154 -20.27 42.21 -5.77
CA GLY A 154 -20.46 43.00 -7.00
C GLY A 154 -21.66 42.56 -7.82
N ALA A 155 -22.64 43.45 -7.95
CA ALA A 155 -23.98 43.24 -8.50
C ALA A 155 -24.07 43.28 -10.05
N GLY A 156 -25.13 42.68 -10.60
CA GLY A 156 -25.87 43.23 -11.75
C GLY A 156 -26.02 42.35 -13.01
N GLY A 157 -27.28 41.98 -13.32
CA GLY A 157 -27.85 42.22 -14.66
C GLY A 157 -27.85 41.12 -15.74
N ARG A 158 -28.95 40.35 -15.78
CA ARG A 158 -29.76 39.85 -16.93
C ARG A 158 -29.12 39.29 -18.23
N SER A 159 -29.78 38.20 -18.67
CA SER A 159 -30.14 37.71 -20.03
C SER A 159 -29.38 36.52 -20.64
N SER A 160 -30.15 35.43 -20.85
CA SER A 160 -29.93 34.09 -21.42
C SER A 160 -29.65 34.11 -22.96
N PRO A 161 -29.44 33.00 -23.74
CA PRO A 161 -29.89 31.60 -23.51
C PRO A 161 -28.92 30.44 -23.89
N SER A 162 -29.32 29.21 -23.51
CA SER A 162 -28.70 27.88 -23.75
C SER A 162 -28.52 27.47 -25.22
N PRO A 163 -27.83 26.34 -25.44
CA PRO A 163 -28.55 25.18 -26.00
C PRO A 163 -28.27 23.81 -25.33
N GLU A 164 -29.26 22.93 -25.44
CA GLU A 164 -29.19 21.45 -25.58
C GLU A 164 -28.90 20.57 -24.36
N GLY A 165 -29.91 20.40 -23.50
CA GLY A 165 -30.10 19.20 -22.68
C GLY A 165 -30.94 18.16 -23.42
N ARG A 166 -30.45 16.91 -23.51
CA ARG A 166 -31.14 15.78 -24.13
C ARG A 166 -32.34 15.34 -23.29
N HIS A 167 -33.43 15.10 -23.99
CA HIS A 167 -34.72 14.64 -23.50
C HIS A 167 -34.67 13.22 -22.91
N ALA A 168 -35.11 13.10 -21.65
CA ALA A 168 -35.96 12.04 -21.10
C ALA A 168 -36.66 12.71 -19.90
N SER A 169 -37.97 12.79 -19.72
CA SER A 169 -39.14 12.09 -20.22
C SER A 169 -40.26 13.14 -20.43
N GLY A 170 -41.16 12.88 -21.36
CA GLY A 170 -42.25 13.81 -21.69
C GLY A 170 -43.30 13.87 -20.58
N CYS A 171 -43.32 14.97 -19.83
CA CYS A 171 -44.50 15.37 -19.07
C CYS A 171 -44.83 16.83 -19.43
N ARG A 172 -45.94 17.05 -20.16
CA ARG A 172 -46.46 18.41 -20.33
C ARG A 172 -46.88 18.93 -18.95
N LEU A 173 -46.46 20.14 -18.60
CA LEU A 173 -46.89 20.85 -17.40
C LEU A 173 -48.43 20.75 -17.27
N GLY A 174 -48.93 20.02 -16.28
CA GLY A 174 -50.34 20.03 -15.89
C GLY A 174 -51.06 18.69 -15.68
N SER A 175 -50.43 17.52 -15.87
CA SER A 175 -51.12 16.21 -15.70
C SER A 175 -50.23 15.11 -15.10
N CYS A 176 -49.38 15.44 -14.13
CA CYS A 176 -48.52 14.45 -13.50
C CYS A 176 -49.35 13.65 -12.45
N THR A 177 -49.53 12.35 -12.66
CA THR A 177 -50.19 11.47 -11.68
C THR A 177 -49.31 11.35 -10.43
N ARG A 178 -49.92 11.03 -9.28
CA ARG A 178 -49.19 10.84 -8.01
C ARG A 178 -48.04 9.83 -8.14
N GLU A 179 -48.24 8.80 -8.96
CA GLU A 179 -47.25 7.75 -9.26
C GLU A 179 -46.01 8.29 -9.98
N CYS A 180 -46.15 9.26 -10.90
CA CYS A 180 -45.01 9.91 -11.54
C CYS A 180 -44.16 10.74 -10.57
N TYR A 181 -44.79 11.38 -9.57
CA TYR A 181 -44.03 12.10 -8.53
C TYR A 181 -43.29 11.13 -7.62
N GLU A 182 -43.91 10.00 -7.25
CA GLU A 182 -43.27 8.95 -6.46
C GLU A 182 -42.08 8.33 -7.22
N GLU A 183 -42.18 8.16 -8.55
CA GLU A 183 -41.08 7.66 -9.39
C GLU A 183 -39.92 8.66 -9.50
N ILE A 184 -40.20 9.96 -9.69
CA ILE A 184 -39.15 11.00 -9.72
C ILE A 184 -38.41 11.07 -8.38
N VAL A 185 -39.13 11.05 -7.26
CA VAL A 185 -38.51 11.05 -5.93
C VAL A 185 -37.67 9.78 -5.71
N ALA A 186 -38.15 8.61 -6.17
CA ALA A 186 -37.39 7.37 -6.07
C ALA A 186 -36.11 7.37 -6.93
N LEU A 187 -36.14 8.02 -8.10
CA LEU A 187 -34.96 8.19 -8.95
C LEU A 187 -33.95 9.16 -8.32
N GLU A 188 -34.40 10.29 -7.79
CA GLU A 188 -33.54 11.24 -7.06
C GLU A 188 -32.86 10.56 -5.85
N GLU A 189 -33.62 9.78 -5.06
CA GLU A 189 -33.05 9.00 -3.96
C GLU A 189 -32.05 7.93 -4.42
N ALA A 190 -32.26 7.33 -5.60
CA ALA A 190 -31.34 6.35 -6.16
C ALA A 190 -30.04 7.01 -6.66
N GLU A 191 -30.14 8.18 -7.29
CA GLU A 191 -29.00 8.99 -7.73
C GLU A 191 -28.14 9.43 -6.53
N ASP A 192 -28.77 9.87 -5.44
CA ASP A 192 -28.07 10.21 -4.19
C ASP A 192 -27.34 9.00 -3.59
N ARG A 193 -27.96 7.81 -3.63
CA ARG A 193 -27.32 6.56 -3.17
C ARG A 193 -26.14 6.16 -4.06
N ILE A 194 -26.26 6.33 -5.38
CA ILE A 194 -25.16 6.05 -6.32
C ILE A 194 -23.99 6.99 -6.02
N THR A 195 -24.25 8.29 -5.91
CA THR A 195 -23.23 9.30 -5.60
C THR A 195 -22.49 8.96 -4.30
N LYS A 196 -23.23 8.57 -3.26
CA LYS A 196 -22.64 8.14 -2.00
C LYS A 196 -21.77 6.87 -2.13
N LEU A 197 -22.22 5.88 -2.91
CA LEU A 197 -21.43 4.67 -3.18
C LEU A 197 -20.20 4.97 -4.04
N GLU A 198 -20.26 5.94 -4.94
CA GLU A 198 -19.10 6.40 -5.71
C GLU A 198 -18.05 7.06 -4.81
N ASP A 199 -18.48 7.91 -3.88
CA ASP A 199 -17.62 8.53 -2.86
C ASP A 199 -16.98 7.50 -1.92
N GLU A 200 -17.77 6.52 -1.45
CA GLU A 200 -17.27 5.40 -0.63
C GLU A 200 -16.25 4.56 -1.42
N ASN A 201 -16.53 4.24 -2.69
CA ASN A 201 -15.57 3.54 -3.55
C ASN A 201 -14.31 4.36 -3.81
N ALA A 202 -14.41 5.68 -3.95
CA ALA A 202 -13.23 6.55 -4.09
C ALA A 202 -12.38 6.52 -2.82
N SER A 203 -13.02 6.60 -1.65
CA SER A 203 -12.36 6.52 -0.35
C SER A 203 -11.70 5.16 -0.11
N LEU A 204 -12.34 4.06 -0.54
CA LEU A 204 -11.77 2.71 -0.46
C LEU A 204 -10.56 2.56 -1.40
N ARG A 205 -10.59 3.14 -2.60
CA ARG A 205 -9.45 3.14 -3.52
C ARG A 205 -8.25 3.90 -2.92
N GLU A 206 -8.50 5.05 -2.31
CA GLU A 206 -7.46 5.83 -1.61
C GLU A 206 -6.86 5.03 -0.44
N LEU A 207 -7.70 4.42 0.39
CA LEU A 207 -7.23 3.58 1.50
C LEU A 207 -6.38 2.39 1.03
N ILE A 208 -6.79 1.72 -0.04
CA ILE A 208 -6.02 0.60 -0.61
C ILE A 208 -4.66 1.08 -1.13
N GLU A 209 -4.62 2.25 -1.77
CA GLU A 209 -3.37 2.84 -2.27
C GLU A 209 -2.43 3.22 -1.10
N ASP A 210 -2.96 3.82 -0.03
CA ASP A 210 -2.18 4.12 1.18
C ASP A 210 -1.64 2.85 1.83
N MET A 211 -2.46 1.80 1.94
CA MET A 211 -2.03 0.49 2.45
C MET A 211 -0.95 -0.14 1.56
N ARG A 212 -1.11 -0.06 0.23
CA ARG A 212 -0.10 -0.56 -0.73
C ARG A 212 1.22 0.17 -0.57
N ALA A 213 1.20 1.51 -0.55
CA ALA A 213 2.39 2.32 -0.40
C ALA A 213 3.11 2.05 0.94
N ALA A 214 2.35 1.92 2.03
CA ALA A 214 2.90 1.59 3.35
C ALA A 214 3.57 0.21 3.37
N LEU A 215 2.96 -0.80 2.73
CA LEU A 215 3.53 -2.15 2.63
C LEU A 215 4.80 -2.17 1.77
N GLN A 216 4.76 -1.55 0.59
CA GLN A 216 5.92 -1.45 -0.32
C GLN A 216 7.09 -0.70 0.33
N SER A 217 6.82 0.43 0.99
CA SER A 217 7.84 1.19 1.72
C SER A 217 8.36 0.45 2.95
N SER A 218 7.50 -0.26 3.68
CA SER A 218 7.96 -1.11 4.78
C SER A 218 8.90 -2.22 4.32
N ASP A 219 8.56 -2.91 3.23
CA ASP A 219 9.41 -3.97 2.69
C ASP A 219 10.71 -3.42 2.10
N ALA A 220 10.64 -2.31 1.36
CA ALA A 220 11.81 -1.62 0.83
C ALA A 220 12.82 -1.22 1.92
N ARG A 221 12.33 -0.73 3.07
CA ARG A 221 13.17 -0.46 4.25
C ARG A 221 13.80 -1.74 4.80
N CYS A 222 13.04 -2.83 4.91
CA CYS A 222 13.56 -4.11 5.37
C CYS A 222 14.65 -4.65 4.43
N LEU A 223 14.45 -4.57 3.11
CA LEU A 223 15.44 -4.97 2.11
C LEU A 223 16.72 -4.15 2.24
N ALA A 224 16.62 -2.82 2.32
CA ALA A 224 17.78 -1.95 2.48
C ALA A 224 18.55 -2.24 3.79
N LEU A 225 17.85 -2.47 4.90
CA LEU A 225 18.47 -2.89 6.16
C LEU A 225 19.17 -4.25 6.04
N GLN A 226 18.54 -5.22 5.38
CA GLN A 226 19.13 -6.53 5.15
C GLN A 226 20.40 -6.43 4.31
N VAL A 227 20.38 -5.64 3.23
CA VAL A 227 21.57 -5.36 2.41
C VAL A 227 22.67 -4.72 3.27
N GLY A 228 22.33 -3.72 4.09
CA GLY A 228 23.28 -3.07 5.00
C GLY A 228 23.93 -4.03 6.00
N LEU A 229 23.15 -4.95 6.57
CA LEU A 229 23.65 -6.00 7.46
C LEU A 229 24.57 -6.98 6.73
N TRP A 230 24.19 -7.43 5.53
CA TRP A 230 25.04 -8.32 4.72
C TRP A 230 26.35 -7.64 4.30
N LYS A 231 26.31 -6.34 4.00
CA LYS A 231 27.49 -5.53 3.70
C LYS A 231 28.43 -5.39 4.90
N SER A 232 27.89 -5.30 6.12
CA SER A 232 28.73 -5.25 7.33
C SER A 232 29.33 -6.62 7.65
N HIS A 233 28.55 -7.69 7.52
CA HIS A 233 29.03 -9.06 7.74
C HIS A 233 30.09 -9.50 6.73
N SER A 234 29.98 -9.15 5.44
CA SER A 234 30.99 -9.47 4.42
C SER A 234 32.33 -8.73 4.60
N LYS A 235 32.32 -7.57 5.27
CA LYS A 235 33.54 -6.84 5.64
C LYS A 235 34.20 -7.36 6.90
N HIS A 236 33.46 -8.11 7.73
CA HIS A 236 33.98 -8.78 8.92
C HIS A 236 34.32 -10.24 8.57
N LYS A 237 35.56 -10.50 8.15
CA LYS A 237 36.15 -11.85 8.33
C LYS A 237 36.04 -12.21 9.82
N PRO A 238 35.86 -13.50 10.18
CA PRO A 238 35.54 -13.92 11.56
C PRO A 238 36.64 -13.70 12.60
N GLU A 239 37.72 -12.97 12.29
CA GLU A 239 38.81 -12.68 13.24
C GLU A 239 38.85 -11.25 13.76
N ASP A 240 38.15 -10.29 13.15
CA ASP A 240 38.16 -8.91 13.64
C ASP A 240 36.77 -8.49 14.11
N GLY A 241 36.55 -8.63 15.41
CA GLY A 241 35.37 -8.13 16.09
C GLY A 241 35.22 -6.62 15.96
N CYS A 242 33.97 -6.21 15.74
CA CYS A 242 33.33 -4.96 16.14
C CYS A 242 34.06 -3.62 15.85
N PHE A 243 33.34 -2.80 15.09
CA PHE A 243 33.68 -1.51 14.49
C PHE A 243 33.89 -0.35 15.50
N LEU A 244 34.79 -0.50 16.48
CA LEU A 244 35.20 0.58 17.41
C LEU A 244 36.72 0.88 17.40
N ALA A 245 37.51 0.18 16.58
CA ALA A 245 38.98 0.23 16.68
C ALA A 245 39.72 1.16 15.70
N HIS A 246 39.04 1.81 14.74
CA HIS A 246 39.74 2.54 13.67
C HIS A 246 40.20 3.97 14.04
N GLN A 247 39.88 4.48 15.24
CA GLN A 247 40.38 5.79 15.69
C GLN A 247 41.64 5.71 16.57
N LYS A 248 42.35 4.58 16.61
CA LYS A 248 43.61 4.46 17.39
C LYS A 248 44.87 4.17 16.57
N GLN A 249 44.78 3.93 15.26
CA GLN A 249 45.95 3.57 14.44
C GLN A 249 46.70 4.76 13.82
N ALA A 250 46.20 6.00 13.95
CA ALA A 250 46.93 7.18 13.46
C ALA A 250 48.03 7.69 14.42
N ALA A 251 48.12 7.18 15.65
CA ALA A 251 49.03 7.70 16.69
C ALA A 251 50.35 6.90 16.87
N GLN A 252 50.61 5.87 16.07
CA GLN A 252 51.80 5.01 16.22
C GLN A 252 52.72 5.02 14.99
N LYS A 253 53.13 6.21 14.53
CA LYS A 253 54.29 6.36 13.63
C LYS A 253 55.04 7.66 13.94
N SER A 254 55.63 7.76 15.14
CA SER A 254 56.65 8.78 15.42
C SER A 254 57.29 8.55 16.80
N VAL A 255 58.15 7.53 16.95
CA VAL A 255 59.22 7.62 17.96
C VAL A 255 60.48 6.94 17.43
N ALA A 256 61.38 7.74 16.89
CA ALA A 256 62.80 7.45 16.89
C ALA A 256 63.60 8.75 17.12
N SER A 257 64.45 8.69 18.15
CA SER A 257 65.58 9.56 18.49
C SER A 257 65.39 10.70 19.53
N ASN A 258 66.10 10.46 20.65
CA ASN A 258 66.99 11.37 21.40
C ASN A 258 66.43 12.66 22.04
N ASN A 259 66.29 12.67 23.38
CA ASN A 259 67.26 13.26 24.31
C ASN A 259 66.67 13.41 25.74
N LEU A 260 67.46 12.97 26.71
CA LEU A 260 67.16 12.97 28.14
C LEU A 260 67.44 14.36 28.73
N LYS A 261 66.39 15.18 28.95
CA LYS A 261 66.32 16.32 29.90
C LYS A 261 64.98 17.09 29.94
N SER A 262 63.97 16.70 29.14
CA SER A 262 62.64 17.36 29.06
C SER A 262 61.47 16.37 29.28
N SER A 263 61.58 15.46 30.26
CA SER A 263 60.64 14.33 30.44
C SER A 263 59.41 14.71 31.28
N THR A 264 59.60 15.49 32.34
CA THR A 264 58.54 15.71 33.34
C THR A 264 57.45 16.67 32.86
N TYR A 265 57.80 17.66 32.02
CA TYR A 265 56.84 18.64 31.49
C TYR A 265 55.99 18.08 30.35
N THR A 266 56.55 17.14 29.56
CA THR A 266 55.86 16.48 28.46
C THR A 266 54.89 15.40 28.98
N GLU A 267 55.28 14.65 30.01
CA GLU A 267 54.40 13.71 30.73
C GLU A 267 53.20 14.42 31.38
N LEU A 268 53.42 15.54 32.09
CA LEU A 268 52.35 16.34 32.70
C LEU A 268 51.34 16.87 31.68
N LYS A 269 51.83 17.29 30.51
CA LYS A 269 50.98 17.77 29.41
C LYS A 269 50.19 16.63 28.76
N SER A 270 50.79 15.45 28.64
CA SER A 270 50.09 14.25 28.15
C SER A 270 48.96 13.82 29.10
N LEU A 271 49.19 13.92 30.42
CA LEU A 271 48.23 13.55 31.44
C LEU A 271 47.06 14.55 31.51
N GLN A 272 47.35 15.85 31.34
CA GLN A 272 46.32 16.89 31.17
C GLN A 272 45.46 16.67 29.92
N ASN A 273 46.05 16.28 28.80
CA ASN A 273 45.30 15.99 27.57
C ASN A 273 44.37 14.79 27.76
N ILE A 274 44.83 13.73 28.43
CA ILE A 274 44.01 12.55 28.74
C ILE A 274 42.84 12.91 29.66
N ILE A 275 43.06 13.74 30.68
CA ILE A 275 41.99 14.22 31.57
C ILE A 275 40.94 14.99 30.78
N HIS A 276 41.37 15.89 29.89
CA HIS A 276 40.46 16.67 29.06
C HIS A 276 39.64 15.80 28.09
N GLU A 277 40.25 14.79 27.47
CA GLU A 277 39.52 13.83 26.64
C GLU A 277 38.53 13.01 27.45
N ILE A 278 38.87 12.59 28.67
CA ILE A 278 37.95 11.87 29.55
C ILE A 278 36.75 12.75 29.93
N GLU A 279 36.96 14.05 30.19
CA GLU A 279 35.88 15.00 30.48
C GLU A 279 34.96 15.20 29.26
N LEU A 280 35.52 15.32 28.06
CA LEU A 280 34.76 15.40 26.81
C LEU A 280 33.97 14.10 26.51
N LEU A 281 34.57 12.94 26.75
CA LEU A 281 33.88 11.66 26.57
C LEU A 281 32.74 11.49 27.58
N ARG A 282 32.94 11.95 28.82
CA ARG A 282 31.87 11.94 29.83
C ARG A 282 30.72 12.86 29.43
N SER A 283 31.00 14.11 29.06
CA SER A 283 29.95 15.04 28.64
C SER A 283 29.21 14.56 27.39
N SER A 284 29.92 14.01 26.40
CA SER A 284 29.31 13.43 25.20
C SER A 284 28.44 12.22 25.52
N ARG A 285 28.86 11.33 26.42
CA ARG A 285 28.07 10.18 26.85
C ARG A 285 26.84 10.63 27.63
N ASP A 286 27.00 11.59 28.52
CA ASP A 286 25.89 12.07 29.36
C ASP A 286 24.81 12.74 28.48
N LEU A 287 25.21 13.48 27.44
CA LEU A 287 24.31 13.98 26.37
C LEU A 287 23.60 12.87 25.60
N GLN A 288 24.32 11.82 25.18
CA GLN A 288 23.69 10.67 24.49
C GLN A 288 22.70 9.93 25.38
N VAL A 289 23.00 9.79 26.68
CA VAL A 289 22.08 9.16 27.64
C VAL A 289 20.83 10.01 27.82
N GLU A 290 20.97 11.33 27.91
CA GLU A 290 19.84 12.26 28.02
C GLU A 290 18.95 12.21 26.77
N GLU A 291 19.55 12.21 25.57
CA GLU A 291 18.83 12.10 24.31
C GLU A 291 18.10 10.74 24.18
N ALA A 292 18.76 9.65 24.59
CA ALA A 292 18.15 8.32 24.61
C ALA A 292 16.96 8.25 25.58
N MET A 293 17.04 8.89 26.75
CA MET A 293 15.93 8.95 27.71
C MET A 293 14.73 9.72 27.14
N LEU A 294 14.97 10.88 26.51
CA LEU A 294 13.91 11.67 25.88
C LEU A 294 13.25 10.92 24.72
N SER A 295 14.06 10.22 23.91
CA SER A 295 13.56 9.35 22.84
C SER A 295 12.67 8.23 23.40
N ASN A 296 13.12 7.57 24.46
CA ASN A 296 12.34 6.51 25.10
C ASN A 296 11.02 7.02 25.68
N GLN A 297 11.03 8.18 26.34
CA GLN A 297 9.82 8.80 26.89
C GLN A 297 8.80 9.13 25.79
N ARG A 298 9.27 9.64 24.64
CA ARG A 298 8.39 9.89 23.49
C ARG A 298 7.81 8.59 22.93
N LEU A 299 8.62 7.54 22.81
CA LEU A 299 8.15 6.22 22.38
C LEU A 299 7.13 5.62 23.34
N GLU A 300 7.32 5.76 24.65
CA GLU A 300 6.35 5.31 25.66
C GLU A 300 5.02 6.07 25.53
N GLN A 301 5.07 7.38 25.29
CA GLN A 301 3.88 8.19 25.09
C GLN A 301 3.13 7.79 23.81
N GLU A 302 3.85 7.58 22.70
CA GLU A 302 3.27 7.11 21.44
C GLU A 302 2.68 5.70 21.57
N LEU A 303 3.36 4.80 22.28
CA LEU A 303 2.85 3.47 22.59
C LEU A 303 1.55 3.54 23.40
N TRP A 304 1.48 4.45 24.37
CA TRP A 304 0.28 4.62 25.19
C TRP A 304 -0.89 5.18 24.37
N SER A 305 -0.65 6.23 23.59
CA SER A 305 -1.63 6.80 22.66
C SER A 305 -2.14 5.77 21.63
N SER A 306 -1.23 4.96 21.09
CA SER A 306 -1.56 3.87 20.17
C SER A 306 -2.46 2.82 20.83
N LYS A 307 -2.15 2.40 22.07
CA LYS A 307 -2.98 1.46 22.83
C LYS A 307 -4.39 2.00 23.08
N GLU A 308 -4.52 3.28 23.40
CA GLU A 308 -5.82 3.92 23.60
C GLU A 308 -6.64 3.97 22.31
N ALA A 309 -6.01 4.34 21.19
CA ALA A 309 -6.65 4.33 19.88
C ALA A 309 -7.12 2.92 19.47
N VAL A 310 -6.31 1.89 19.71
CA VAL A 310 -6.69 0.49 19.45
C VAL A 310 -7.89 0.09 20.30
N ALA A 311 -7.91 0.43 21.60
CA ALA A 311 -9.04 0.13 22.48
C ALA A 311 -10.34 0.78 21.98
N ALA A 312 -10.28 2.05 21.55
CA ALA A 312 -11.43 2.76 20.99
C ALA A 312 -11.94 2.09 19.70
N LEU A 313 -11.04 1.70 18.79
CA LEU A 313 -11.40 1.01 17.56
C LEU A 313 -12.03 -0.37 17.83
N GLU A 314 -11.54 -1.10 18.82
CA GLU A 314 -12.14 -2.36 19.23
C GLU A 314 -13.57 -2.18 19.76
N ASP A 315 -13.83 -1.11 20.53
CA ASP A 315 -15.17 -0.78 21.02
C ASP A 315 -16.13 -0.43 19.88
N CYS A 316 -15.67 0.37 18.91
CA CYS A 316 -16.42 0.65 17.69
C CYS A 316 -16.72 -0.64 16.91
N ASN A 317 -15.76 -1.56 16.79
CA ASN A 317 -15.96 -2.84 16.11
C ASN A 317 -16.99 -3.72 16.85
N ARG A 318 -16.91 -3.78 18.19
CA ARG A 318 -17.91 -4.46 19.02
C ARG A 318 -19.31 -3.87 18.82
N ALA A 319 -19.42 -2.54 18.68
CA ALA A 319 -20.68 -1.87 18.40
C ALA A 319 -21.22 -2.21 17.00
N LEU A 320 -20.37 -2.12 15.97
CA LEU A 320 -20.75 -2.44 14.60
C LEU A 320 -21.22 -3.89 14.45
N LYS A 321 -20.57 -4.84 15.14
CA LYS A 321 -21.02 -6.25 15.17
C LYS A 321 -22.43 -6.40 15.76
N ARG A 322 -22.75 -5.66 16.83
CA ARG A 322 -24.10 -5.66 17.41
C ARG A 322 -25.13 -5.09 16.44
N GLU A 323 -24.82 -3.98 15.79
CA GLU A 323 -25.70 -3.37 14.78
C GLU A 323 -25.88 -4.28 13.55
N GLN A 324 -24.82 -4.94 13.08
CA GLN A 324 -24.89 -5.88 11.96
C GLN A 324 -25.85 -7.05 12.26
N VAL A 325 -25.79 -7.60 13.47
CA VAL A 325 -26.71 -8.66 13.91
C VAL A 325 -28.15 -8.13 13.99
N GLY A 326 -28.33 -6.91 14.52
CA GLY A 326 -29.64 -6.25 14.55
C GLY A 326 -30.23 -6.03 13.17
N MET A 327 -29.42 -5.58 12.21
CA MET A 327 -29.81 -5.37 10.82
C MET A 327 -30.23 -6.68 10.15
N ARG A 328 -29.44 -7.75 10.32
CA ARG A 328 -29.77 -9.09 9.78
C ARG A 328 -31.12 -9.59 10.30
N ARG A 329 -31.41 -9.38 11.59
CA ARG A 329 -32.71 -9.73 12.18
C ARG A 329 -33.86 -8.97 11.53
N LYS A 330 -33.74 -7.64 11.40
CA LYS A 330 -34.77 -6.79 10.77
C LYS A 330 -35.02 -7.17 9.31
N VAL A 331 -33.96 -7.47 8.55
CA VAL A 331 -34.08 -7.95 7.17
C VAL A 331 -34.84 -9.27 7.10
N GLU A 332 -34.54 -10.21 8.00
CA GLU A 332 -35.23 -11.50 8.04
C GLU A 332 -36.71 -11.36 8.46
N GLU A 333 -37.01 -10.48 9.41
CA GLU A 333 -38.39 -10.13 9.79
C GLU A 333 -39.17 -9.54 8.59
N ALA A 334 -38.56 -8.61 7.85
CA ALA A 334 -39.16 -8.04 6.64
C ALA A 334 -39.38 -9.10 5.55
N ARG A 335 -38.43 -10.02 5.37
CA ARG A 335 -38.54 -11.14 4.44
C ARG A 335 -39.73 -12.04 4.80
N GLN A 336 -39.89 -12.38 6.08
CA GLN A 336 -41.01 -13.20 6.56
C GLN A 336 -42.36 -12.51 6.36
N ALA A 337 -42.43 -11.20 6.64
CA ALA A 337 -43.62 -10.39 6.40
C ALA A 337 -44.01 -10.39 4.92
N LEU A 338 -43.04 -10.25 4.00
CA LEU A 338 -43.25 -10.32 2.55
C LEU A 338 -43.76 -11.70 2.11
N VAL A 339 -43.16 -12.79 2.61
CA VAL A 339 -43.60 -14.16 2.29
C VAL A 339 -45.05 -14.40 2.74
N SER A 340 -45.40 -13.97 3.96
CA SER A 340 -46.76 -14.04 4.48
C SER A 340 -47.74 -13.20 3.64
N GLY A 341 -47.35 -11.97 3.31
CA GLY A 341 -48.13 -11.08 2.45
C GLY A 341 -48.38 -11.67 1.07
N LEU A 342 -47.36 -12.22 0.42
CA LEU A 342 -47.47 -12.87 -0.89
C LEU A 342 -48.41 -14.09 -0.84
N GLY A 343 -48.36 -14.88 0.24
CA GLY A 343 -49.31 -15.97 0.47
C GLY A 343 -50.76 -15.50 0.46
N LYS A 344 -51.06 -14.42 1.20
CA LYS A 344 -52.40 -13.81 1.22
C LYS A 344 -52.82 -13.29 -0.16
N VAL A 345 -51.91 -12.67 -0.91
CA VAL A 345 -52.19 -12.19 -2.27
C VAL A 345 -52.56 -13.37 -3.18
N LYS A 346 -51.84 -14.49 -3.12
CA LYS A 346 -52.18 -15.70 -3.90
C LYS A 346 -53.53 -16.29 -3.53
N GLU A 347 -53.89 -16.29 -2.24
CA GLU A 347 -55.23 -16.72 -1.81
C GLU A 347 -56.33 -15.79 -2.35
N LEU A 348 -56.09 -14.48 -2.34
CA LEU A 348 -57.02 -13.49 -2.89
C LEU A 348 -57.14 -13.62 -4.40
N GLU A 349 -56.03 -13.84 -5.11
CA GLU A 349 -56.00 -14.11 -6.54
C GLU A 349 -56.81 -15.38 -6.90
N ALA A 350 -56.64 -16.45 -6.12
CA ALA A 350 -57.43 -17.68 -6.27
C ALA A 350 -58.92 -17.45 -6.02
N LYS A 351 -59.32 -16.63 -5.04
CA LYS A 351 -60.73 -16.26 -4.82
C LYS A 351 -61.25 -15.40 -5.97
N ALA A 352 -60.47 -14.44 -6.45
CA ALA A 352 -60.82 -13.53 -7.53
C ALA A 352 -61.05 -14.27 -8.86
N SER A 353 -60.28 -15.34 -9.14
CA SER A 353 -60.45 -16.13 -10.37
C SER A 353 -61.81 -16.86 -10.46
N HIS A 354 -62.50 -17.06 -9.34
CA HIS A 354 -63.84 -17.66 -9.30
C HIS A 354 -64.96 -16.65 -9.57
N VAL A 355 -64.69 -15.35 -9.40
CA VAL A 355 -65.69 -14.28 -9.54
C VAL A 355 -66.35 -14.25 -10.93
N PRO A 356 -65.62 -14.36 -12.06
CA PRO A 356 -66.24 -14.37 -13.39
C PRO A 356 -67.17 -15.57 -13.61
N THR A 357 -66.85 -16.73 -13.02
CA THR A 357 -67.70 -17.93 -13.12
C THR A 357 -69.00 -17.74 -12.34
N LEU A 358 -68.92 -17.18 -11.14
CA LEU A 358 -70.10 -16.84 -10.34
C LEU A 358 -70.96 -15.79 -11.03
N GLN A 359 -70.35 -14.76 -11.63
CA GLN A 359 -71.06 -13.75 -12.43
C GLN A 359 -71.84 -14.36 -13.59
N ARG A 360 -71.23 -15.30 -14.35
CA ARG A 360 -71.94 -16.02 -15.42
C ARG A 360 -73.13 -16.82 -14.91
N HIS A 361 -72.98 -17.49 -13.77
CA HIS A 361 -74.08 -18.24 -13.14
C HIS A 361 -75.22 -17.32 -12.70
N ILE A 362 -74.90 -16.16 -12.12
CA ILE A 362 -75.90 -15.16 -11.72
C ILE A 362 -76.69 -14.68 -12.95
N LEU A 363 -76.02 -14.31 -14.05
CA LEU A 363 -76.68 -13.89 -15.28
C LEU A 363 -77.60 -14.98 -15.86
N GLN A 364 -77.18 -16.24 -15.80
CA GLN A 364 -78.01 -17.36 -16.23
C GLN A 364 -79.27 -17.48 -15.36
N LEU A 365 -79.12 -17.46 -14.04
CA LEU A 365 -80.25 -17.51 -13.10
C LEU A 365 -81.20 -16.31 -13.27
N GLU A 366 -80.67 -15.12 -13.53
CA GLU A 366 -81.47 -13.93 -13.84
C GLU A 366 -82.29 -14.12 -15.11
N SER A 367 -81.70 -14.70 -16.17
CA SER A 367 -82.42 -15.01 -17.41
C SER A 367 -83.53 -16.05 -17.22
N GLU A 368 -83.28 -17.07 -16.39
CA GLU A 368 -84.27 -18.09 -16.03
C GLU A 368 -85.41 -17.48 -15.21
N LEU A 369 -85.10 -16.63 -14.22
CA LEU A 369 -86.11 -15.92 -13.43
C LEU A 369 -86.98 -14.97 -14.29
N LEU A 370 -86.39 -14.34 -15.30
CA LEU A 370 -87.14 -13.52 -16.26
C LEU A 370 -88.08 -14.34 -17.14
N PHE A 371 -87.75 -15.60 -17.43
CA PHE A 371 -88.62 -16.51 -18.19
C PHE A 371 -89.83 -16.98 -17.38
N TYR A 372 -89.70 -17.08 -16.05
CA TYR A 372 -90.77 -17.50 -15.15
C TYR A 372 -91.63 -16.34 -14.59
N ARG A 373 -91.30 -15.09 -14.93
CA ARG A 373 -92.12 -13.90 -14.67
C ARG A 373 -93.01 -13.59 -15.86
#